data_AF-A0A060CFW2-F1
#
_entry.id   AF-A0A060CFW2-F1
#
_cell.length_a   1.000
_cell.length_b   1.000
_cell.length_c   1.000
_cell.angle_alpha   90.00
_cell.angle_beta   90.00
_cell.angle_gamma   90.00
#
_symmetry.space_group_name_H-M   'P 1'
#
loop_
_entity.id
_entity.type
_entity.pdbx_description
1 polymer ?
#
loop_
_entity_poly.entity_id
_entity_poly.type
_entity_poly.pdbx_seq_one_letter_code
_entity_poly.pdbx_strand_id
1 'polypeptide(L)'
;FWQPQAIAAFLSKVPDDRMLVLDIGNDRYPGTWKASQAFDGKQWIYGYVHNYGGSNPVYGDFDFYRDDIKALLADPQHDRLTGFGVFPEGLNSNSVVYEYLYSLAWEGPGQPWPQWLQRYLRARYGHADAALLSAWQALDASVYRTRYWSPRWWNRKAGAYLLF
;
A
#
# COMPACT_ATOMS: atom_id res chain seq x y z
N PHE A 1 10.69 -18.71 12.04
CA PHE A 1 9.71 -19.80 11.88
C PHE A 1 9.41 -20.03 10.40
N TRP A 2 8.81 -19.05 9.70
CA TRP A 2 8.58 -19.09 8.26
C TRP A 2 9.85 -18.86 7.43
N GLN A 3 10.67 -19.89 7.30
CA GLN A 3 11.78 -19.95 6.33
C GLN A 3 11.27 -20.44 4.97
N PRO A 4 11.96 -20.16 3.84
CA PRO A 4 11.49 -20.54 2.50
C PRO A 4 11.06 -22.02 2.40
N GLN A 5 11.90 -22.94 2.87
CA GLN A 5 11.60 -24.38 2.91
C GLN A 5 10.35 -24.77 3.73
N ALA A 6 10.03 -24.01 4.78
CA ALA A 6 8.84 -24.26 5.59
C ALA A 6 7.57 -23.74 4.90
N ILE A 7 7.68 -22.61 4.19
CA ILE A 7 6.60 -22.07 3.35
C ILE A 7 6.32 -23.04 2.20
N ALA A 8 7.35 -23.46 1.46
CA ALA A 8 7.24 -24.45 0.39
C ALA A 8 6.55 -25.74 0.87
N ALA A 9 7.00 -26.29 2.00
CA ALA A 9 6.42 -27.50 2.57
C ALA A 9 4.93 -27.32 2.92
N PHE A 10 4.57 -26.18 3.53
CA PHE A 10 3.20 -25.86 3.92
C PHE A 10 2.27 -25.75 2.70
N LEU A 11 2.72 -25.12 1.61
CA LEU A 11 1.93 -24.90 0.41
C LEU A 11 1.90 -26.13 -0.54
N SER A 12 2.85 -27.07 -0.39
CA SER A 12 3.13 -28.13 -1.37
C SER A 12 1.96 -29.09 -1.67
N LYS A 13 1.03 -29.29 -0.73
CA LYS A 13 -0.03 -30.30 -0.86
C LYS A 13 -1.28 -29.83 -1.61
N VAL A 14 -1.41 -28.53 -1.84
CA VAL A 14 -2.52 -27.98 -2.63
C VAL A 14 -2.00 -27.70 -4.05
N PRO A 15 -2.68 -28.16 -5.12
CA PRO A 15 -2.27 -27.82 -6.49
C PRO A 15 -2.15 -26.31 -6.72
N ASP A 16 -1.22 -25.90 -7.59
CA ASP A 16 -0.85 -24.49 -7.80
C ASP A 16 -1.99 -23.61 -8.34
N ASP A 17 -2.95 -24.21 -9.04
CA ASP A 17 -4.14 -23.58 -9.61
C ASP A 17 -5.36 -23.65 -8.68
N ARG A 18 -5.21 -24.19 -7.47
CA ARG A 18 -6.27 -24.35 -6.46
C ARG A 18 -6.02 -23.52 -5.20
N MET A 19 -5.02 -22.64 -5.22
CA MET A 19 -4.65 -21.79 -4.09
C MET A 19 -4.28 -20.40 -4.56
N LEU A 20 -4.82 -19.39 -3.86
CA LEU A 20 -4.42 -18.00 -3.97
C LEU A 20 -3.85 -17.54 -2.64
N VAL A 21 -2.60 -17.08 -2.63
CA VAL A 21 -1.96 -16.48 -1.46
C VAL A 21 -2.22 -14.99 -1.43
N LEU A 22 -2.61 -14.46 -0.27
CA LEU A 22 -2.80 -13.03 -0.05
C LEU A 22 -1.58 -12.49 0.71
N ASP A 23 -0.68 -11.80 0.01
CA ASP A 23 0.48 -11.14 0.64
C ASP A 23 0.10 -9.72 1.05
N ILE A 24 -0.53 -9.61 2.22
CA ILE A 24 -1.29 -8.42 2.61
C ILE A 24 -0.46 -7.35 3.33
N GLY A 25 0.74 -7.68 3.80
CA GLY A 25 1.46 -6.90 4.80
C GLY A 25 2.62 -6.06 4.26
N ASN A 26 2.67 -5.78 2.96
CA ASN A 26 3.88 -5.25 2.31
C ASN A 26 4.25 -3.81 2.71
N ASP A 27 3.33 -3.05 3.28
CA ASP A 27 3.57 -1.71 3.83
C ASP A 27 4.31 -1.75 5.17
N ARG A 28 4.21 -2.88 5.89
CA ARG A 28 4.90 -3.16 7.14
C ARG A 28 6.12 -4.07 6.97
N TYR A 29 5.98 -5.11 6.16
CA TYR A 29 6.96 -6.17 5.95
C TYR A 29 7.29 -6.31 4.45
N PRO A 30 7.96 -5.30 3.86
CA PRO A 30 8.31 -5.33 2.44
C PRO A 30 9.26 -6.50 2.14
N GLY A 31 9.06 -7.15 1.00
CA GLY A 31 9.91 -8.25 0.51
C GLY A 31 9.52 -9.64 1.01
N THR A 32 8.37 -9.79 1.67
CA THR A 32 7.83 -11.10 2.09
C THR A 32 7.73 -12.07 0.92
N TRP A 33 7.13 -11.65 -0.20
CA TRP A 33 7.03 -12.47 -1.41
C TRP A 33 8.40 -12.90 -1.98
N LYS A 34 9.45 -12.08 -1.83
CA LYS A 34 10.81 -12.45 -2.27
C LYS A 34 11.40 -13.52 -1.35
N ALA A 35 11.24 -13.34 -0.05
CA ALA A 35 11.68 -14.30 0.95
C ALA A 35 10.92 -15.64 0.84
N SER A 36 9.70 -15.64 0.31
CA SER A 36 8.92 -16.84 0.01
C SER A 36 9.08 -17.34 -1.43
N GLN A 37 10.04 -16.82 -2.20
CA GLN A 37 10.28 -17.22 -3.60
C GLN A 37 9.00 -17.15 -4.46
N ALA A 38 8.26 -16.05 -4.35
CA ALA A 38 6.96 -15.84 -4.98
C ALA A 38 5.95 -16.99 -4.69
N PHE A 39 6.03 -17.54 -3.47
CA PHE A 39 5.14 -18.59 -2.96
C PHE A 39 5.19 -19.89 -3.76
N ASP A 40 6.38 -20.29 -4.23
CA ASP A 40 6.65 -21.62 -4.79
C ASP A 40 5.64 -22.07 -5.85
N GLY A 41 5.33 -21.19 -6.81
CA GLY A 41 4.43 -21.48 -7.92
C GLY A 41 2.94 -21.31 -7.61
N LYS A 42 2.55 -20.89 -6.40
CA LYS A 42 1.15 -20.52 -6.14
C LYS A 42 0.79 -19.20 -6.83
N GLN A 43 -0.47 -19.06 -7.24
CA GLN A 43 -0.99 -17.73 -7.55
C GLN A 43 -1.02 -16.88 -6.29
N TRP A 44 -0.76 -15.60 -6.43
CA TRP A 44 -0.78 -14.69 -5.29
C TRP A 44 -1.21 -13.28 -5.68
N ILE A 45 -1.69 -12.52 -4.70
CA ILE A 45 -1.94 -11.09 -4.85
C ILE A 45 -1.10 -10.28 -3.88
N TYR A 46 -0.67 -9.11 -4.34
CA TYR A 46 0.11 -8.16 -3.55
C TYR A 46 -0.81 -7.16 -2.86
N GLY A 47 -0.53 -6.79 -1.62
CA GLY A 47 -1.36 -5.79 -0.96
C GLY A 47 -0.79 -5.18 0.29
N TYR A 48 -1.57 -4.24 0.81
CA TYR A 48 -1.26 -3.46 1.99
C TYR A 48 -2.37 -3.57 3.02
N VAL A 49 -2.00 -3.62 4.29
CA VAL A 49 -2.99 -3.51 5.37
C VAL A 49 -3.42 -2.04 5.51
N HIS A 50 -2.47 -1.11 5.47
CA HIS A 50 -2.64 0.33 5.71
C HIS A 50 -3.17 0.69 7.11
N ASN A 51 -4.34 0.19 7.51
CA ASN A 51 -5.00 0.50 8.78
C ASN A 51 -5.03 -0.69 9.74
N TYR A 52 -4.62 -0.45 10.99
CA TYR A 52 -4.63 -1.44 12.06
C TYR A 52 -5.48 -0.94 13.23
N GLY A 53 -6.36 -1.79 13.75
CA GLY A 53 -7.24 -1.53 14.88
C GLY A 53 -8.34 -0.49 14.63
N GLY A 54 -8.60 -0.11 13.38
CA GLY A 54 -9.56 0.95 13.08
C GLY A 54 -9.15 2.32 13.59
N SER A 55 -7.86 2.57 13.78
CA SER A 55 -7.38 3.87 14.23
C SER A 55 -7.66 4.94 13.18
N ASN A 56 -7.85 6.18 13.62
CA ASN A 56 -8.25 7.30 12.77
C ASN A 56 -7.25 8.47 12.65
N PRO A 57 -5.91 8.30 12.76
CA PRO A 57 -5.00 9.38 12.41
C PRO A 57 -5.06 9.66 10.90
N VAL A 58 -4.63 10.86 10.48
CA VAL A 58 -4.37 11.17 9.07
C VAL A 58 -2.94 10.74 8.74
N TYR A 59 -2.78 9.79 7.84
CA TYR A 59 -1.47 9.25 7.46
C TYR A 59 -1.52 8.50 6.12
N GLY A 60 -0.34 8.18 5.61
CA GLY A 60 -0.10 7.49 4.35
C GLY A 60 1.29 7.83 3.84
N ASP A 61 1.70 7.21 2.74
CA ASP A 61 2.96 7.54 2.08
C ASP A 61 2.85 7.28 0.57
N PHE A 62 2.40 8.31 -0.16
CA PHE A 62 2.12 8.18 -1.60
C PHE A 62 3.37 7.82 -2.41
N ASP A 63 4.53 8.35 -2.03
CA ASP A 63 5.79 8.03 -2.70
C ASP A 63 6.21 6.58 -2.44
N PHE A 64 6.12 6.12 -1.18
CA PHE A 64 6.37 4.72 -0.86
C PHE A 64 5.49 3.79 -1.70
N TYR A 65 4.18 4.00 -1.75
CA TYR A 65 3.27 3.11 -2.49
C TYR A 65 3.57 3.10 -3.99
N ARG A 66 3.84 4.26 -4.59
CA ARG A 66 4.20 4.37 -6.01
C ARG A 66 5.50 3.61 -6.29
N ASP A 67 6.53 3.87 -5.50
CA ASP A 67 7.87 3.33 -5.74
C ASP A 67 7.92 1.82 -5.45
N ASP A 68 7.16 1.35 -4.47
CA ASP A 68 7.01 -0.06 -4.12
C ASP A 68 6.28 -0.84 -5.23
N ILE A 69 5.13 -0.35 -5.72
CA ILE A 69 4.43 -0.97 -6.87
C ILE A 69 5.30 -0.94 -8.13
N LYS A 70 6.03 0.16 -8.36
CA LYS A 70 6.98 0.25 -9.49
C LYS A 70 8.08 -0.80 -9.37
N ALA A 71 8.65 -1.00 -8.18
CA ALA A 71 9.68 -1.99 -7.94
C ALA A 71 9.14 -3.42 -8.09
N LEU A 72 7.93 -3.70 -7.59
CA LEU A 72 7.27 -5.00 -7.75
C LEU A 72 7.10 -5.36 -9.23
N LEU A 73 6.52 -4.46 -10.02
CA LEU A 73 6.24 -4.71 -11.45
C LEU A 73 7.50 -4.76 -12.32
N ALA A 74 8.60 -4.15 -11.87
CA ALA A 74 9.88 -4.22 -12.58
C ALA A 74 10.68 -5.49 -12.27
N ASP A 75 10.32 -6.23 -11.21
CA ASP A 75 11.07 -7.40 -10.77
C ASP A 75 10.56 -8.67 -11.47
N PRO A 76 11.34 -9.33 -12.34
CA PRO A 76 10.89 -10.51 -13.07
C PRO A 76 10.58 -11.71 -12.16
N GLN A 77 10.99 -11.67 -10.89
CA GLN A 77 10.72 -12.73 -9.93
C GLN A 77 9.30 -12.66 -9.34
N HIS A 78 8.51 -11.61 -9.62
CA HIS A 78 7.13 -11.53 -9.12
C HIS A 78 6.27 -12.71 -9.58
N ASP A 79 6.66 -13.38 -10.68
CA ASP A 79 6.02 -14.57 -11.27
C ASP A 79 4.48 -14.49 -11.22
N ARG A 80 3.79 -15.51 -10.70
CA ARG A 80 2.32 -15.69 -10.67
C ARG A 80 1.55 -14.70 -9.79
N LEU A 81 1.99 -13.45 -9.77
CA LEU A 81 1.23 -12.30 -9.30
C LEU A 81 0.01 -12.13 -10.20
N THR A 82 -1.18 -12.23 -9.61
CA THR A 82 -2.46 -12.24 -10.35
C THR A 82 -3.39 -11.11 -9.95
N GLY A 83 -3.00 -10.27 -8.98
CA GLY A 83 -3.84 -9.18 -8.55
C GLY A 83 -3.23 -8.32 -7.45
N PHE A 84 -4.02 -7.34 -7.03
CA PHE A 84 -3.70 -6.40 -5.98
C PHE A 84 -4.89 -6.22 -5.03
N GLY A 85 -4.62 -5.96 -3.74
CA GLY A 85 -5.67 -5.70 -2.77
C GLY A 85 -5.24 -4.80 -1.61
N VAL A 86 -6.23 -4.23 -0.91
CA VAL A 86 -6.02 -3.50 0.34
C VAL A 86 -6.83 -4.18 1.44
N PHE A 87 -6.20 -4.41 2.59
CA PHE A 87 -6.72 -5.26 3.68
C PHE A 87 -6.77 -4.51 5.01
N PRO A 88 -7.46 -3.37 5.09
CA PRO A 88 -7.51 -2.60 6.32
C PRO A 88 -8.32 -3.31 7.40
N GLU A 89 -7.81 -3.28 8.63
CA GLU A 89 -8.57 -3.73 9.81
C GLU A 89 -9.72 -2.77 10.14
N GLY A 90 -9.67 -1.52 9.65
CA GLY A 90 -10.79 -0.57 9.71
C GLY A 90 -10.82 0.42 8.55
N LEU A 91 -12.05 0.81 8.18
CA LEU A 91 -12.36 1.73 7.08
C LEU A 91 -12.86 3.08 7.62
N ASN A 92 -13.29 3.98 6.73
CA ASN A 92 -13.82 5.33 7.03
C ASN A 92 -12.76 6.37 7.44
N SER A 93 -11.49 6.18 7.07
CA SER A 93 -10.42 7.18 7.19
C SER A 93 -9.56 7.20 5.93
N ASN A 94 -8.75 8.25 5.75
CA ASN A 94 -7.69 8.33 4.73
C ASN A 94 -8.11 7.89 3.31
N SER A 95 -9.33 8.23 2.87
CA SER A 95 -9.92 7.74 1.61
C SER A 95 -9.02 7.96 0.39
N VAL A 96 -8.28 9.08 0.35
CA VAL A 96 -7.33 9.43 -0.71
C VAL A 96 -6.23 8.38 -0.88
N VAL A 97 -5.80 7.73 0.20
CA VAL A 97 -4.78 6.68 0.16
C VAL A 97 -5.34 5.47 -0.56
N TYR A 98 -6.52 4.99 -0.18
CA TYR A 98 -7.16 3.84 -0.82
C TYR A 98 -7.43 4.08 -2.31
N GLU A 99 -7.89 5.28 -2.67
CA GLU A 99 -8.12 5.63 -4.07
C GLU A 99 -6.81 5.66 -4.87
N TYR A 100 -5.74 6.21 -4.30
CA TYR A 100 -4.42 6.21 -4.93
C TYR A 100 -3.85 4.79 -5.09
N LEU A 101 -3.98 3.94 -4.07
CA LEU A 101 -3.54 2.54 -4.12
C LEU A 101 -4.18 1.78 -5.29
N TYR A 102 -5.50 1.90 -5.44
CA TYR A 102 -6.19 1.28 -6.58
C TYR A 102 -5.85 1.94 -7.91
N SER A 103 -5.62 3.26 -7.94
CA SER A 103 -5.13 3.94 -9.14
C SER A 103 -3.77 3.39 -9.57
N LEU A 104 -2.85 3.15 -8.64
CA LEU A 104 -1.54 2.55 -8.95
C LEU A 104 -1.70 1.12 -9.50
N ALA A 105 -2.63 0.34 -8.95
CA ALA A 105 -2.89 -1.03 -9.40
C ALA A 105 -3.51 -1.10 -10.81
N TRP A 106 -4.44 -0.19 -11.13
CA TRP A 106 -5.17 -0.22 -12.40
C TRP A 106 -4.56 0.63 -13.51
N GLU A 107 -3.98 1.79 -13.16
CA GLU A 107 -3.41 2.74 -14.13
C GLU A 107 -1.87 2.65 -14.18
N GLY A 108 -1.24 2.03 -13.17
CA GLY A 108 0.21 1.92 -13.05
C GLY A 108 0.88 3.11 -12.34
N PRO A 109 2.15 2.97 -11.93
CA PRO A 109 2.89 3.97 -11.15
C PRO A 109 3.55 5.07 -12.00
N GLY A 110 3.22 5.16 -13.30
CA GLY A 110 3.87 6.07 -14.25
C GLY A 110 3.34 7.51 -14.21
N GLN A 111 2.13 7.72 -13.68
CA GLN A 111 1.53 9.05 -13.62
C GLN A 111 2.20 9.92 -12.54
N PRO A 112 2.59 11.17 -12.86
CA PRO A 112 3.08 12.11 -11.86
C PRO A 112 2.04 12.42 -10.79
N TRP A 113 2.45 12.40 -9.52
CA TRP A 113 1.58 12.68 -8.38
C TRP A 113 0.77 13.98 -8.50
N PRO A 114 1.34 15.14 -8.88
CA PRO A 114 0.54 16.37 -9.00
C PRO A 114 -0.59 16.28 -10.02
N GLN A 115 -0.42 15.50 -11.10
CA GLN A 115 -1.46 15.30 -12.11
C GLN A 115 -2.57 14.40 -11.60
N TRP A 116 -2.20 13.32 -10.89
CA TRP A 116 -3.17 12.45 -10.23
C TRP A 116 -3.98 13.23 -9.20
N LEU A 117 -3.30 13.97 -8.33
CA LEU A 117 -3.92 14.78 -7.27
C LEU A 117 -4.90 15.79 -7.86
N GLN A 118 -4.53 16.51 -8.93
CA GLN A 118 -5.45 17.46 -9.56
C GLN A 118 -6.73 16.78 -10.08
N ARG A 119 -6.62 15.58 -10.67
CA ARG A 119 -7.78 14.80 -11.14
C ARG A 119 -8.65 14.37 -9.97
N TYR A 120 -8.05 13.82 -8.91
CA TYR A 120 -8.74 13.41 -7.69
C TYR A 120 -9.50 14.59 -7.04
N LEU A 121 -8.87 15.75 -6.91
CA LEU A 121 -9.49 16.93 -6.31
C LEU A 121 -10.69 17.44 -7.12
N ARG A 122 -10.59 17.46 -8.45
CA ARG A 122 -11.74 17.80 -9.30
C ARG A 122 -12.88 16.82 -9.15
N ALA A 123 -12.60 15.52 -9.08
CA ALA A 123 -13.62 14.49 -8.88
C ALA A 123 -14.29 14.62 -7.50
N ARG A 124 -13.50 14.89 -6.46
CA ARG A 124 -13.97 14.96 -5.07
C ARG A 124 -14.69 16.27 -4.73
N TYR A 125 -14.20 17.41 -5.24
CA TYR A 125 -14.64 18.74 -4.83
C TYR A 125 -15.27 19.56 -5.97
N GLY A 126 -15.32 19.04 -7.20
CA GLY A 126 -15.80 19.75 -8.39
C GLY A 126 -14.83 20.79 -8.95
N HIS A 127 -13.74 21.11 -8.24
CA HIS A 127 -12.70 22.07 -8.66
C HIS A 127 -11.33 21.70 -8.09
N ALA A 128 -10.28 22.31 -8.64
CA ALA A 128 -8.90 22.16 -8.16
C ALA A 128 -8.14 23.46 -8.46
N ASP A 129 -8.39 24.49 -7.65
CA ASP A 129 -7.69 25.77 -7.76
C ASP A 129 -6.29 25.71 -7.11
N ALA A 130 -5.52 26.79 -7.28
CA ALA A 130 -4.15 26.86 -6.80
C ALA A 130 -4.04 26.78 -5.27
N ALA A 131 -5.02 27.32 -4.54
CA ALA A 131 -4.99 27.30 -3.08
C ALA A 131 -5.25 25.89 -2.55
N LEU A 132 -6.24 25.18 -3.10
CA LEU A 132 -6.54 23.80 -2.74
C LEU A 132 -5.38 22.86 -3.08
N LEU A 133 -4.78 23.02 -4.27
CA LEU A 133 -3.59 22.24 -4.66
C LEU A 133 -2.43 22.49 -3.69
N SER A 134 -2.16 23.75 -3.34
CA SER A 134 -1.10 24.09 -2.39
C SER A 134 -1.34 23.49 -1.00
N ALA A 135 -2.59 23.52 -0.50
CA ALA A 135 -2.95 22.90 0.77
C ALA A 135 -2.72 21.37 0.75
N TRP A 136 -3.11 20.69 -0.33
CA TRP A 136 -2.87 19.25 -0.46
C TRP A 136 -1.40 18.90 -0.63
N GLN A 137 -0.60 19.73 -1.29
CA GLN A 137 0.85 19.58 -1.34
C GLN A 137 1.48 19.71 0.05
N ALA A 138 0.96 20.60 0.91
CA ALA A 138 1.42 20.70 2.30
C ALA A 138 1.03 19.45 3.13
N LEU A 139 -0.15 18.88 2.91
CA LEU A 139 -0.55 17.60 3.52
C LEU A 139 0.33 16.43 3.04
N ASP A 140 0.61 16.38 1.74
CA ASP A 140 1.54 15.40 1.14
C ASP A 140 2.91 15.50 1.80
N ALA A 141 3.49 16.71 1.87
CA ALA A 141 4.79 16.95 2.48
C ALA A 141 4.83 16.77 4.02
N SER A 142 3.70 16.46 4.66
CA SER A 142 3.60 16.28 6.12
C SER A 142 3.00 14.93 6.51
N VAL A 143 1.70 14.88 6.75
CA VAL A 143 0.99 13.70 7.27
C VAL A 143 1.03 12.52 6.31
N TYR A 144 1.06 12.75 4.99
CA TYR A 144 1.16 11.69 3.99
C TYR A 144 2.61 11.38 3.56
N ARG A 145 3.61 11.64 4.42
CA ARG A 145 4.96 11.05 4.39
C ARG A 145 5.20 10.04 5.52
N THR A 146 4.13 9.51 6.08
CA THR A 146 4.16 8.73 7.32
C THR A 146 3.36 7.45 7.17
N ARG A 147 4.04 6.29 7.18
CA ARG A 147 3.39 4.97 7.24
C ARG A 147 2.98 4.63 8.68
N TYR A 148 1.96 3.80 8.87
CA TYR A 148 1.43 3.42 10.20
C TYR A 148 2.51 3.01 11.22
N TRP A 149 3.51 2.21 10.78
CA TRP A 149 4.55 1.66 11.65
C TRP A 149 5.80 2.56 11.76
N SER A 150 5.84 3.69 11.04
CA SER A 150 6.95 4.64 11.08
C SER A 150 6.95 5.53 12.34
N PRO A 151 5.84 6.18 12.73
CA PRO A 151 5.74 6.82 14.03
C PRO A 151 5.50 5.70 15.05
N ARG A 152 6.52 5.36 15.84
CA ARG A 152 6.38 4.41 16.95
C ARG A 152 5.52 5.05 18.05
N TRP A 153 4.20 5.00 17.89
CA TRP A 153 3.24 5.45 18.90
C TRP A 153 3.38 4.68 20.22
N TRP A 154 4.00 3.49 20.21
CA TRP A 154 4.32 2.71 21.40
C TRP A 154 5.74 2.92 21.97
N ASN A 155 6.59 3.77 21.38
CA ASN A 155 7.95 4.03 21.87
C ASN A 155 8.29 5.53 21.99
N ARG A 156 7.50 6.23 22.81
CA ARG A 156 7.80 7.55 23.42
C ARG A 156 7.95 8.77 22.50
N LYS A 157 7.56 8.73 21.22
CA LYS A 157 7.47 9.95 20.39
C LYS A 157 6.16 9.98 19.60
N ALA A 158 5.28 10.90 19.99
CA ALA A 158 4.06 11.23 19.27
C ALA A 158 4.41 11.95 17.96
N GLY A 159 3.74 11.58 16.88
CA GLY A 159 3.92 12.19 15.57
C GLY A 159 2.85 11.75 14.59
N ALA A 160 1.59 11.75 15.03
CA ALA A 160 0.47 11.90 14.10
C ALA A 160 -0.10 13.28 14.41
N TYR A 161 -0.05 14.20 13.44
CA TYR A 161 -0.66 15.51 13.60
C TYR A 161 -2.16 15.30 13.75
N LEU A 162 -2.68 15.56 14.95
CA LEU A 162 -4.10 15.77 15.14
C LEU A 162 -4.37 17.16 14.56
N LEU A 163 -5.01 17.23 13.39
CA LEU A 163 -5.59 18.47 12.91
C LEU A 163 -6.82 18.73 13.79
N PHE A 164 -6.67 19.56 14.81
CA PHE A 164 -7.78 20.21 15.53
C PHE A 164 -7.85 21.69 15.15
#